data_AF-A0A0B1SBX7-F1
#
_entry.id   AF-A0A0B1SBX7-F1
#
_cell.length_a   1.000
_cell.length_b   1.000
_cell.length_c   1.000
_cell.angle_alpha   90.00
_cell.angle_beta   90.00
_cell.angle_gamma   90.00
#
_symmetry.space_group_name_H-M   'P 1'
#
loop_
_entity.id
_entity.type
_entity.pdbx_description
1 polymer ?
#
loop_
_entity_poly.entity_id
_entity_poly.type
_entity_poly.pdbx_seq_one_letter_code
_entity_poly.pdbx_strand_id
1 'polypeptide(L)' 'MCLDTLGHKTGESAGVYQCHGSGGNQEWAYDRETGQLRSTVSKLCLTMEDMNGDPLVILDDCSR' A
#
# COMPACT_ATOMS: atom_id res chain seq x y z
N MET A 1 -11.13 3.55 10.29
CA MET A 1 -10.56 2.60 9.31
C MET A 1 -9.24 3.16 8.83
N CYS A 2 -8.23 2.32 8.67
CA CYS A 2 -6.89 2.68 8.23
C CYS A 2 -6.50 1.81 7.03
N LEU A 3 -5.68 2.36 6.15
CA LEU A 3 -5.06 1.61 5.06
C LEU A 3 -4.05 0.63 5.64
N ASP A 4 -4.18 -0.64 5.29
CA ASP A 4 -3.48 -1.75 5.89
C ASP A 4 -2.94 -2.69 4.81
N THR A 5 -1.70 -3.16 4.95
CA THR A 5 -1.15 -4.14 4.02
C THR A 5 -1.74 -5.53 4.19
N LEU A 6 -2.47 -5.81 5.28
CA LEU A 6 -3.06 -7.11 5.64
C LEU A 6 -2.05 -8.28 5.71
N GLY A 7 -0.75 -7.98 5.72
CA GLY A 7 0.32 -8.98 5.56
C GLY A 7 0.50 -9.49 4.13
N HIS A 8 -0.14 -8.86 3.16
CA HIS A 8 0.00 -9.15 1.74
C HIS A 8 1.36 -8.74 1.18
N LYS A 9 1.71 -9.33 0.05
CA LYS A 9 3.01 -9.26 -0.64
C LYS A 9 2.87 -8.47 -1.95
N THR A 10 3.98 -8.39 -2.70
CA THR A 10 4.01 -7.81 -4.05
C THR A 10 2.94 -8.41 -4.95
N GLY A 11 2.20 -7.55 -5.65
CA GLY A 11 1.11 -7.91 -6.57
C GLY A 11 -0.24 -8.11 -5.90
N GLU A 12 -0.31 -8.11 -4.57
CA GLU A 12 -1.55 -8.31 -3.83
C GLU A 12 -2.15 -6.96 -3.37
N SER A 13 -3.46 -6.95 -3.11
CA SER A 13 -4.18 -5.72 -2.79
C SER A 13 -3.84 -5.16 -1.41
N ALA A 14 -3.85 -3.84 -1.30
CA ALA A 14 -3.99 -3.19 0.01
C ALA A 14 -5.46 -3.27 0.46
N GLY A 15 -5.70 -3.19 1.77
CA GLY A 15 -7.04 -3.23 2.34
C GLY A 15 -7.27 -2.17 3.40
N VAL A 16 -8.44 -2.22 4.02
CA VAL A 16 -8.77 -1.37 5.17
C VAL A 16 -9.03 -2.23 6.40
N TYR A 17 -8.44 -1.85 7.52
CA TYR A 17 -8.66 -2.52 8.81
C TYR A 17 -8.94 -1.49 9.92
N GLN A 18 -9.33 -1.97 11.10
CA GLN A 18 -9.47 -1.12 12.27
C GLN A 18 -8.11 -0.48 12.60
N CYS A 19 -8.10 0.84 12.77
CA CYS A 19 -6.90 1.55 13.18
C CYS A 19 -6.50 1.12 14.60
N HIS A 20 -5.27 0.63 14.78
CA HIS A 20 -4.76 0.24 16.10
C HIS A 20 -3.59 1.13 16.59
N GLY A 21 -3.03 1.98 15.73
CA GLY A 21 -2.07 3.02 16.13
C GLY A 21 -0.67 2.52 16.52
N SER A 22 -0.38 1.22 16.36
CA SER A 22 0.95 0.66 16.66
C SER A 22 1.95 0.78 15.50
N GLY A 23 1.57 1.45 14.41
CA GLY A 23 2.33 1.51 13.17
C GLY A 23 2.36 0.16 12.43
N GLY A 24 3.49 -0.19 11.82
CA GLY A 24 3.67 -1.48 11.13
C GLY A 24 2.93 -1.55 9.80
N ASN A 25 2.09 -2.57 9.61
CA ASN A 25 1.28 -2.76 8.39
C ASN A 25 0.29 -1.62 8.10
N GLN A 26 0.06 -0.71 9.07
CA GLN A 26 -0.75 0.49 8.90
C GLN A 26 0.08 1.78 8.77
N GLU A 27 1.41 1.67 8.70
CA GLU A 27 2.31 2.81 8.62
C GLU A 27 2.87 3.02 7.20
N TRP A 28 2.75 4.26 6.72
CA TRP A 28 3.08 4.67 5.37
C TRP A 28 3.98 5.91 5.39
N ALA A 29 5.02 5.91 4.57
CA ALA A 29 5.86 7.07 4.31
C ALA A 29 5.48 7.67 2.95
N TYR A 30 5.30 8.99 2.90
CA TYR A 30 5.11 9.72 1.66
C TYR A 30 6.44 10.23 1.15
N ASP A 31 6.82 9.81 -0.05
CA ASP A 31 7.96 10.35 -0.77
C ASP A 31 7.53 11.63 -1.52
N ARG A 32 8.16 12.76 -1.20
CA ARG A 32 7.80 14.05 -1.80
C ARG A 32 8.37 14.24 -3.20
N GLU A 33 9.43 13.53 -3.55
CA GLU A 33 10.06 13.63 -4.86
C GLU A 33 9.29 12.79 -5.89
N THR A 34 8.89 11.58 -5.51
CA THR A 34 8.14 10.68 -6.41
C THR A 34 6.62 10.81 -6.27
N GLY A 35 6.13 11.35 -5.16
CA GLY A 35 4.71 11.43 -4.85
C GLY A 35 4.10 10.10 -4.42
N GLN A 36 4.91 9.09 -4.08
CA GLN A 36 4.43 7.75 -3.75
C GLN A 36 4.22 7.54 -2.26
N LEU A 37 3.28 6.65 -1.93
CA LEU A 37 3.06 6.13 -0.58
C LEU A 37 3.72 4.76 -0.44
N ARG A 38 4.70 4.65 0.44
CA ARG A 38 5.50 3.45 0.67
C ARG A 38 5.22 2.86 2.05
N SER A 39 4.97 1.55 2.12
CA SER A 39 4.90 0.85 3.41
C SER A 39 6.24 0.97 4.13
N THR A 40 6.23 1.38 5.39
CA THR A 40 7.47 1.51 6.16
C THR A 40 8.09 0.15 6.47
N VAL A 41 7.30 -0.93 6.44
CA VAL A 41 7.74 -2.30 6.79
C VAL A 41 8.19 -3.08 5.57
N SER A 42 7.31 -3.29 4.58
CA SER A 42 7.62 -4.11 3.40
C SER A 42 8.44 -3.40 2.34
N LYS A 43 8.51 -2.06 2.41
CA LYS A 43 9.14 -1.18 1.42
C LYS A 43 8.47 -1.13 0.05
N LEU A 44 7.33 -1.80 -0.12
CA LEU A 44 6.47 -1.72 -1.30
C LEU A 44 5.68 -0.41 -1.32
N CYS A 45 5.31 0.04 -2.52
CA CYS A 45 4.49 1.22 -2.74
C CYS A 45 3.06 0.84 -3.11
N LEU A 46 2.13 1.75 -2.82
CA LEU A 46 0.78 1.68 -3.40
C LEU A 46 0.86 1.99 -4.89
N THR A 47 0.29 1.12 -5.70
CA THR A 47 0.04 1.36 -7.12
C THR A 47 -1.38 0.96 -7.47
N MET A 48 -1.79 1.24 -8.71
CA MET A 48 -3.10 0.88 -9.24
C MET A 48 -2.96 -0.08 -10.42
N GLU A 49 -3.75 -1.14 -10.42
CA GLU A 49 -3.95 -1.98 -11.60
C GLU A 49 -5.42 -1.91 -12.04
N ASP A 50 -5.63 -1.95 -13.36
CA ASP A 50 -6.95 -2.08 -13.96
C ASP A 50 -7.23 -3.57 -14.18
N MET A 51 -8.25 -4.08 -13.50
CA MET A 51 -8.70 -5.48 -13.60
C MET A 51 -10.01 -5.53 -14.39
N ASN A 52 -9.92 -5.38 -15.71
CA ASN A 52 -11.07 -5.35 -16.63
C ASN A 52 -12.03 -4.17 -16.38
N GLY A 53 -11.49 -2.98 -16.14
CA GLY A 53 -12.23 -1.76 -15.84
C GLY A 53 -12.48 -1.51 -14.36
N ASP A 54 -12.11 -2.45 -13.48
CA ASP A 54 -12.16 -2.27 -12.04
C ASP A 54 -10.78 -1.85 -11.51
N PRO A 55 -10.62 -0.60 -11.02
CA PRO A 55 -9.35 -0.15 -10.46
C PRO A 55 -9.11 -0.81 -9.10
N LEU A 56 -7.95 -1.46 -8.96
CA LEU A 56 -7.51 -2.11 -7.74
C LEU A 56 -6.24 -1.46 -7.22
N VAL A 57 -6.22 -1.10 -5.93
CA VAL A 57 -5.01 -0.63 -5.25
C VAL A 57 -4.22 -1.83 -4.77
N ILE A 58 -2.99 -1.97 -5.26
CA ILE A 58 -2.09 -3.08 -4.93
C ILE A 58 -0.77 -2.58 -4.32
N LEU A 59 -0.02 -3.52 -3.74
CA LEU A 59 1.33 -3.32 -3.24
C LEU A 59 2.32 -3.78 -4.31
N ASP A 60 3.20 -2.91 -4.78
CA ASP A 60 4.21 -3.27 -5.78
C ASP A 60 5.52 -2.48 -5.60
N ASP A 61 6.53 -2.77 -6.42
CA ASP A 61 7.77 -2.03 -6.47
C ASP A 61 7.53 -0.54 -6.80
N CYS A 62 8.21 0.33 -6.06
CA CYS A 62 8.08 1.79 -6.18
C CYS A 62 8.59 2.37 -7.51
N SER A 63 9.13 1.56 -8.42
CA SER A 63 9.56 2.01 -9.75
C SER A 63 8.43 1.95 -10.80
N ARG A 64 7.26 1.41 -10.43
CA ARG A 64 6.14 1.20 -11.34
C ARG A 64 5.21 2.40 -11.42
#